data_AF-A0A524PR24-F1
#
_entry.id   AF-A0A524PR24-F1
#
_cell.length_a   1.000
_cell.length_b   1.000
_cell.length_c   1.000
_cell.angle_alpha   90.00
_cell.angle_beta   90.00
_cell.angle_gamma   90.00
#
_symmetry.space_group_name_H-M   'P 1'
#
loop_
_entity.id
_entity.type
_entity.pdbx_description
1 polymer ?
#
loop_
_entity_poly.entity_id
_entity_poly.type
_entity_poly.pdbx_seq_one_letter_code
_entity_poly.pdbx_strand_id
1 'polypeptide(L)'
;MSSDRSDHLTDHALHEYLDGELEAKQRAAAQHHLQGCKQCGARLKTWGSLFTEIEQLPELDPALDFAPAILARLPDPTLRRSRPFWLMVGQALLSLAMLAYGWLQIAAWVPAERIGSWLSLPLRSMNAMIDTLIFAITKAFNQFLAWSPSSSDIITHLPQLPDGGPLLIYLVILVIALWIVSNHYLLKGYPHPGDTRS
;
A
#
# COMPACT_ATOMS: atom_id res chain seq x y z
N MET A 1 -27.86 -6.63 -31.91
CA MET A 1 -28.22 -6.24 -30.52
C MET A 1 -27.26 -5.17 -30.02
N SER A 2 -27.78 -4.19 -29.28
CA SER A 2 -27.07 -3.14 -28.51
C SER A 2 -26.81 -1.77 -29.19
N SER A 3 -27.89 -1.00 -29.38
CA SER A 3 -27.86 0.47 -29.47
C SER A 3 -28.95 1.11 -28.58
N ASP A 4 -29.17 0.57 -27.37
CA ASP A 4 -30.28 0.99 -26.49
C ASP A 4 -29.83 1.24 -25.04
N ARG A 5 -28.65 1.85 -24.84
CA ARG A 5 -28.09 2.11 -23.50
C ARG A 5 -27.80 3.59 -23.21
N SER A 6 -27.94 4.48 -24.20
CA SER A 6 -27.73 5.92 -24.05
C SER A 6 -28.99 6.70 -23.67
N ASP A 7 -30.18 6.15 -23.94
CA ASP A 7 -31.45 6.89 -23.84
C ASP A 7 -32.27 6.54 -22.60
N HIS A 8 -31.76 5.66 -21.74
CA HIS A 8 -32.43 5.17 -20.54
C HIS A 8 -31.53 5.29 -19.30
N LEU A 9 -32.16 5.41 -18.12
CA LEU A 9 -31.44 5.30 -16.86
C LEU A 9 -30.82 3.91 -16.72
N THR A 10 -29.57 3.90 -16.23
CA THR A 10 -28.87 2.67 -15.85
C THR A 10 -29.57 2.03 -14.65
N ASP A 11 -29.45 0.70 -14.49
CA ASP A 11 -30.00 0.02 -13.31
C ASP A 11 -29.42 0.58 -11.99
N HIS A 12 -28.13 0.90 -11.99
CA HIS A 12 -27.46 1.52 -10.83
C HIS A 12 -28.14 2.83 -10.42
N ALA A 13 -28.31 3.77 -11.35
CA ALA A 13 -28.95 5.05 -11.06
C ALA A 13 -30.42 4.89 -10.65
N LEU A 14 -31.09 3.83 -11.12
CA LEU A 14 -32.47 3.53 -10.75
C LEU A 14 -32.56 2.98 -9.31
N HIS A 15 -31.62 2.13 -8.89
CA HIS A 15 -31.53 1.64 -7.51
C HIS A 15 -31.13 2.76 -6.55
N GLU A 16 -30.09 3.55 -6.87
CA GLU A 16 -29.71 4.72 -6.05
C GLU A 16 -30.87 5.73 -5.92
N TYR A 17 -31.72 5.86 -6.93
CA TYR A 17 -32.92 6.70 -6.84
C TYR A 17 -33.94 6.14 -5.83
N LEU A 18 -34.17 4.82 -5.83
CA LEU A 18 -35.05 4.11 -4.90
C LEU A 18 -34.52 4.16 -3.46
N ASP A 19 -33.23 3.89 -3.28
CA ASP A 19 -32.56 3.86 -1.98
C ASP A 19 -32.35 5.26 -1.39
N GLY A 20 -32.55 6.31 -2.21
CA GLY A 20 -32.39 7.70 -1.78
C GLY A 20 -30.95 8.20 -1.76
N GLU A 21 -30.02 7.46 -2.36
CA GLU A 21 -28.58 7.72 -2.33
C GLU A 21 -28.09 8.68 -3.43
N LEU A 22 -28.94 9.03 -4.42
CA LEU A 22 -28.58 10.03 -5.43
C LEU A 22 -28.45 11.44 -4.84
N GLU A 23 -27.38 12.14 -5.23
CA GLU A 23 -27.22 13.57 -4.95
C GLU A 23 -28.39 14.40 -5.51
N ALA A 24 -28.74 15.51 -4.85
CA ALA A 24 -29.91 16.32 -5.19
C ALA A 24 -30.03 16.70 -6.67
N LYS A 25 -28.90 17.04 -7.32
CA LYS A 25 -28.86 17.39 -8.75
C LYS A 25 -29.13 16.18 -9.65
N GLN A 26 -28.58 15.02 -9.31
CA GLN A 26 -28.76 13.78 -10.05
C GLN A 26 -30.18 13.24 -9.87
N ARG A 27 -30.72 13.34 -8.65
CA ARG A 27 -32.11 13.00 -8.34
C ARG A 27 -33.11 13.83 -9.14
N ALA A 28 -32.89 15.14 -9.27
CA ALA A 28 -33.75 16.00 -10.09
C ALA A 28 -33.71 15.62 -11.58
N ALA A 29 -32.53 15.30 -12.11
CA ALA A 29 -32.37 14.85 -13.50
C ALA A 29 -33.05 13.48 -13.75
N ALA A 30 -32.87 12.54 -12.83
CA ALA A 30 -33.54 11.23 -12.87
C ALA A 30 -35.06 11.38 -12.77
N GLN A 31 -35.57 12.25 -11.89
CA GLN A 31 -36.99 12.54 -11.77
C GLN A 31 -37.58 13.11 -13.06
N HIS A 32 -36.90 14.08 -13.69
CA HIS A 32 -37.31 14.62 -14.98
C HIS A 32 -37.35 13.54 -16.07
N HIS A 33 -36.35 12.65 -16.10
CA HIS A 33 -36.33 11.52 -17.03
C HIS A 33 -37.49 10.54 -16.79
N LEU A 34 -37.78 10.19 -15.53
CA LEU A 34 -38.87 9.29 -15.14
C LEU A 34 -40.26 9.84 -15.48
N GLN A 35 -40.43 11.16 -15.53
CA GLN A 35 -41.67 11.79 -16.00
C GLN A 35 -41.85 11.65 -17.52
N GLY A 36 -40.77 11.61 -18.30
CA GLY A 36 -40.79 11.52 -19.75
C GLY A 36 -40.69 10.10 -20.32
N CYS A 37 -40.06 9.16 -19.60
CA CYS A 37 -39.76 7.81 -20.09
C CYS A 37 -40.64 6.74 -19.43
N LYS A 38 -41.64 6.23 -20.17
CA LYS A 38 -42.54 5.17 -19.69
C LYS A 38 -41.81 3.86 -19.34
N GLN A 39 -40.75 3.52 -20.06
CA GLN A 39 -39.98 2.29 -19.85
C GLN A 39 -39.19 2.33 -18.54
N CYS A 40 -38.50 3.44 -18.26
CA CYS A 40 -37.82 3.63 -16.98
C CYS A 40 -38.81 3.71 -15.82
N GLY A 41 -39.97 4.35 -16.01
CA GLY A 41 -41.04 4.37 -15.01
C GLY A 41 -41.64 2.99 -14.72
N ALA A 42 -41.80 2.12 -15.73
CA ALA A 42 -42.25 0.75 -15.53
C ALA A 42 -41.22 -0.08 -14.75
N ARG A 43 -39.92 0.02 -15.10
CA ARG A 43 -38.83 -0.64 -14.38
C ARG A 43 -38.77 -0.20 -12.92
N LEU A 44 -38.91 1.10 -12.65
CA LEU A 44 -38.93 1.64 -11.29
C LEU A 44 -40.05 1.02 -10.45
N LYS A 45 -41.25 0.87 -11.02
CA LYS A 45 -42.40 0.27 -10.34
C LYS A 45 -42.15 -1.21 -10.01
N THR A 46 -41.59 -1.97 -10.94
CA THR A 46 -41.23 -3.38 -10.72
C THR A 46 -40.27 -3.54 -9.55
N TRP A 47 -39.21 -2.72 -9.50
CA TRP A 47 -38.26 -2.74 -8.39
C TRP A 47 -38.91 -2.29 -7.08
N GLY A 48 -39.67 -1.20 -7.10
CA GLY A 48 -40.37 -0.69 -5.91
C GLY A 48 -41.36 -1.70 -5.32
N SER A 49 -42.08 -2.47 -6.14
CA SER A 49 -42.96 -3.53 -5.64
C SER A 49 -42.20 -4.66 -4.96
N LEU A 50 -41.03 -5.04 -5.47
CA LEU A 50 -40.18 -6.06 -4.84
C LEU A 50 -39.66 -5.59 -3.48
N PHE A 51 -39.20 -4.34 -3.38
CA PHE A 51 -38.77 -3.78 -2.10
C PHE A 51 -39.91 -3.71 -1.08
N THR A 52 -41.11 -3.32 -1.53
CA THR A 52 -42.30 -3.29 -0.67
C THR A 52 -42.66 -4.69 -0.16
N GLU A 53 -42.53 -5.72 -1.00
CA GLU A 53 -42.76 -7.10 -0.59
C GLU A 53 -41.71 -7.58 0.41
N ILE A 54 -40.44 -7.20 0.23
CA ILE A 54 -39.34 -7.49 1.16
C ILE A 54 -39.56 -6.79 2.51
N GLU A 55 -39.99 -5.53 2.53
CA GLU A 55 -40.30 -4.79 3.75
C GLU A 55 -41.47 -5.39 4.54
N GLN A 56 -42.35 -6.16 3.88
CA GLN A 56 -43.45 -6.87 4.53
C GLN A 56 -43.03 -8.21 5.14
N LEU A 57 -41.79 -8.66 4.93
CA LEU A 57 -41.33 -9.87 5.61
C LEU A 57 -41.29 -9.64 7.13
N PRO A 58 -41.62 -10.68 7.92
CA PRO A 58 -41.53 -10.58 9.36
C PRO A 58 -40.08 -10.27 9.76
N GLU A 59 -39.90 -9.29 10.65
CA GLU A 59 -38.62 -9.11 11.32
C GLU A 59 -38.33 -10.37 12.14
N LEU A 60 -37.23 -11.07 11.82
CA LEU A 60 -36.74 -12.15 12.64
C LEU A 60 -35.92 -11.55 13.78
N ASP A 61 -36.40 -11.73 15.01
CA ASP A 61 -35.57 -11.47 16.17
C ASP A 61 -34.35 -12.40 16.13
N PRO A 62 -33.12 -11.86 16.21
CA PRO A 62 -31.94 -12.70 16.33
C PRO A 62 -32.08 -13.55 17.59
N ALA A 63 -31.75 -14.85 17.49
CA ALA A 63 -31.76 -15.74 18.65
C ALA A 63 -30.94 -15.12 19.79
N LEU A 64 -31.41 -15.28 21.03
CA LEU A 64 -30.86 -14.65 22.25
C LEU A 64 -29.32 -14.78 22.36
N ASP A 65 -28.76 -15.84 21.78
CA ASP A 65 -27.34 -16.17 21.83
C ASP A 65 -26.53 -15.80 20.56
N PHE A 66 -27.11 -15.08 19.59
CA PHE A 66 -26.44 -14.77 18.31
C PHE A 66 -25.19 -13.92 18.49
N ALA A 67 -25.30 -12.80 19.21
CA ALA A 67 -24.17 -11.90 19.49
C ALA A 67 -23.05 -12.60 20.28
N PRO A 68 -23.30 -13.25 21.44
CA PRO A 68 -22.24 -13.94 22.18
C PRO A 68 -21.63 -15.11 21.39
N ALA A 69 -22.42 -15.86 20.60
CA ALA A 69 -21.90 -16.95 19.77
C ALA A 69 -20.95 -16.47 18.66
N ILE A 70 -21.19 -15.29 18.09
CA ILE A 70 -20.30 -14.68 17.10
C ILE A 70 -19.05 -14.11 17.76
N LEU A 71 -19.22 -13.39 18.87
CA LEU A 71 -18.10 -12.82 19.62
C LEU A 71 -17.13 -13.90 20.12
N ALA A 72 -17.65 -15.06 20.53
CA ALA A 72 -16.83 -16.22 20.93
C ALA A 72 -16.03 -16.85 19.78
N ARG A 73 -16.41 -16.59 18.52
CA ARG A 73 -15.69 -17.06 17.32
C ARG A 73 -14.70 -16.05 16.77
N LEU A 74 -14.69 -14.83 17.29
CA LEU A 74 -13.69 -13.85 16.91
C LEU A 74 -12.34 -14.23 17.53
N PRO A 75 -11.24 -14.10 16.76
CA PRO A 75 -9.91 -14.32 17.31
C PRO A 75 -9.67 -13.36 18.48
N ASP A 76 -9.22 -13.92 19.60
CA ASP A 76 -9.00 -13.18 20.84
C ASP A 76 -8.00 -12.04 20.59
N PRO A 77 -8.39 -10.76 20.79
CA PRO A 77 -7.51 -9.63 20.57
C PRO A 77 -6.31 -9.61 21.53
N THR A 78 -6.38 -10.36 22.64
CA THR A 78 -5.28 -10.51 23.60
C THR A 78 -4.15 -11.40 23.08
N LEU A 79 -4.42 -12.22 22.05
CA LEU A 79 -3.39 -12.95 21.30
C LEU A 79 -2.68 -12.05 20.28
N ARG A 80 -2.65 -10.73 20.48
CA ARG A 80 -1.64 -9.86 19.90
C ARG A 80 -0.28 -10.36 20.36
N ARG A 81 0.27 -11.30 19.58
CA ARG A 81 1.58 -11.89 19.76
C ARG A 81 2.55 -10.74 19.89
N SER A 82 2.96 -10.49 21.12
CA SER A 82 3.88 -9.43 21.49
C SER A 82 5.07 -9.55 20.55
N ARG A 83 5.18 -8.60 19.60
CA ARG A 83 6.41 -8.47 18.81
C ARG A 83 7.50 -8.33 19.87
N PRO A 84 8.49 -9.23 19.94
CA PRO A 84 9.46 -9.20 21.02
C PRO A 84 10.14 -7.84 20.94
N PHE A 85 9.80 -6.96 21.89
CA PHE A 85 10.24 -5.56 21.93
C PHE A 85 11.77 -5.46 21.78
N TRP A 86 12.49 -6.48 22.27
CA TRP A 86 13.91 -6.70 22.11
C TRP A 86 14.41 -6.76 20.65
N LEU A 87 13.65 -7.33 19.71
CA LEU A 87 14.01 -7.31 18.28
C LEU A 87 13.91 -5.90 17.68
N MET A 88 12.90 -5.11 18.10
CA MET A 88 12.77 -3.71 17.67
C MET A 88 13.89 -2.84 18.26
N VAL A 89 14.20 -3.03 19.54
CA VAL A 89 15.32 -2.34 20.20
C VAL A 89 16.65 -2.72 19.56
N GLY A 90 16.87 -4.02 19.28
CA GLY A 90 18.06 -4.49 18.59
C GLY A 90 18.22 -3.87 17.19
N GLN A 91 17.13 -3.79 16.42
CA GLN A 91 17.15 -3.14 15.10
C GLN A 91 17.44 -1.64 15.19
N ALA A 92 16.85 -0.94 16.17
CA ALA A 92 17.09 0.49 16.37
C ALA A 92 18.57 0.76 16.73
N LEU A 93 19.14 -0.06 17.62
CA LEU A 93 20.55 0.04 17.99
C LEU A 93 21.49 -0.25 16.82
N LEU A 94 21.18 -1.28 16.01
CA LEU A 94 21.97 -1.60 14.82
C LEU A 94 21.96 -0.46 13.79
N SER A 95 20.78 0.09 13.50
CA SER A 95 20.63 1.24 12.60
C SER A 95 21.39 2.46 13.11
N LEU A 96 21.31 2.74 14.41
CA LEU A 96 22.04 3.84 15.04
C LEU A 96 23.56 3.64 14.95
N ALA A 97 24.05 2.42 15.22
CA ALA A 97 25.46 2.07 15.10
C ALA A 97 25.96 2.22 13.66
N MET A 98 25.18 1.81 12.66
CA MET A 98 25.52 2.00 11.25
C MET A 98 25.57 3.47 10.85
N LEU A 99 24.61 4.29 11.30
CA LEU A 99 24.61 5.73 11.04
C LEU A 99 25.81 6.41 11.69
N ALA A 100 26.14 6.06 12.94
CA ALA A 100 27.30 6.59 13.64
C ALA A 100 28.61 6.18 12.95
N TYR A 101 28.72 4.93 12.50
CA TYR A 101 29.87 4.45 11.75
C TYR A 101 30.01 5.16 10.39
N GLY A 102 28.91 5.29 9.65
CA GLY A 102 28.87 6.03 8.40
C GLY A 102 29.27 7.50 8.58
N TRP A 103 28.78 8.14 9.65
CA TRP A 103 29.14 9.50 10.02
C TRP A 103 30.63 9.64 10.34
N LEU A 104 31.19 8.72 11.13
CA LEU A 104 32.61 8.72 11.49
C LEU A 104 33.50 8.57 10.25
N GLN A 105 33.10 7.71 9.30
CA GLN A 105 33.79 7.59 8.03
C GLN A 105 33.69 8.91 7.25
N ILE A 106 32.50 9.45 7.01
CA ILE A 106 32.34 10.73 6.27
C ILE A 106 33.17 11.86 6.91
N ALA A 107 33.18 11.96 8.24
CA ALA A 107 33.96 12.97 8.95
C ALA A 107 35.48 12.80 8.78
N ALA A 108 35.98 11.57 8.56
CA ALA A 108 37.39 11.31 8.29
C ALA A 108 37.82 11.71 6.87
N TRP A 109 36.91 11.67 5.89
CA TRP A 109 37.19 12.00 4.48
C TRP A 109 36.84 13.43 4.10
N VAL A 110 36.06 14.14 4.92
CA VAL A 110 35.61 15.51 4.64
C VAL A 110 36.36 16.50 5.55
N PRO A 111 37.24 17.36 5.00
CA PRO A 111 37.94 18.37 5.80
C PRO A 111 36.92 19.37 6.39
N ALA A 112 37.13 19.75 7.66
CA ALA A 112 36.17 20.55 8.44
C ALA A 112 35.74 21.87 7.78
N GLU A 113 36.63 22.45 6.96
CA GLU A 113 36.38 23.65 6.15
C GLU A 113 35.27 23.49 5.09
N ARG A 114 35.02 22.26 4.61
CA ARG A 114 33.89 21.98 3.72
C ARG A 114 32.56 21.80 4.45
N ILE A 115 32.58 21.37 5.71
CA ILE A 115 31.35 21.14 6.50
C ILE A 115 30.67 22.48 6.81
N GLY A 116 31.44 23.52 7.13
CA GLY A 116 30.92 24.87 7.36
C GLY A 116 30.28 25.51 6.13
N SER A 117 30.83 25.25 4.93
CA SER A 117 30.27 25.79 3.69
C SER A 117 28.92 25.16 3.34
N TRP A 118 28.70 23.89 3.70
CA TRP A 118 27.42 23.18 3.49
C TRP A 118 26.25 23.79 4.27
N LEU A 119 26.50 24.31 5.47
CA LEU A 119 25.50 25.02 6.26
C LEU A 119 25.13 26.40 5.68
N SER A 120 26.00 26.97 4.85
CA SER A 120 25.82 28.27 4.19
C SER A 120 25.40 28.18 2.72
N LEU A 121 25.12 26.97 2.21
CA LEU A 121 24.74 26.77 0.82
C LEU A 121 23.36 27.41 0.53
N PRO A 122 23.26 28.36 -0.43
CA PRO A 122 21.96 28.88 -0.84
C PRO A 122 21.15 27.74 -1.46
N LEU A 123 19.83 27.67 -1.19
CA LEU A 123 18.91 26.60 -1.62
C LEU A 123 19.06 26.17 -3.09
N ARG A 124 19.49 27.08 -3.97
CA ARG A 124 19.80 26.81 -5.39
C ARG A 124 20.91 25.77 -5.61
N SER A 125 21.91 25.74 -4.72
CA SER A 125 23.01 24.77 -4.76
C SER A 125 22.62 23.40 -4.21
N MET A 126 21.66 23.34 -3.28
CA MET A 126 21.06 22.07 -2.85
C MET A 126 20.26 21.41 -3.97
N ASN A 127 19.49 22.19 -4.74
CA ASN A 127 18.76 21.67 -5.90
C ASN A 127 19.70 21.10 -6.97
N ALA A 128 20.81 21.80 -7.27
CA ALA A 128 21.81 21.27 -8.20
C ALA A 128 22.47 19.97 -7.70
N MET A 129 22.71 19.85 -6.38
CA MET A 129 23.24 18.63 -5.78
C MET A 129 22.23 17.47 -5.85
N ILE A 130 20.95 17.75 -5.59
CA ILE A 130 19.84 16.80 -5.73
C ILE A 130 19.70 16.35 -7.17
N ASP A 131 19.71 17.26 -8.14
CA ASP A 131 19.62 16.94 -9.57
C ASP A 131 20.80 16.05 -10.01
N THR A 132 22.00 16.32 -9.50
CA THR A 132 23.19 15.50 -9.79
C THR A 132 23.05 14.09 -9.20
N LEU A 133 22.47 13.97 -8.00
CA LEU A 133 22.23 12.70 -7.31
C LEU A 133 21.15 11.88 -8.02
N ILE A 134 20.04 12.52 -8.40
CA ILE A 134 18.96 11.91 -9.18
C ILE A 134 19.49 11.44 -10.53
N PHE A 135 20.29 12.25 -11.22
CA PHE A 135 20.91 11.86 -12.49
C PHE A 135 21.83 10.65 -12.34
N ALA A 136 22.68 10.63 -11.32
CA ALA A 136 23.58 9.51 -11.06
C ALA A 136 22.81 8.20 -10.77
N ILE A 137 21.77 8.27 -9.92
CA ILE A 137 20.90 7.12 -9.60
C ILE A 137 20.16 6.63 -10.84
N THR A 138 19.53 7.55 -11.59
CA THR A 138 18.76 7.21 -12.80
C THR A 138 19.66 6.60 -13.87
N LYS A 139 20.87 7.13 -14.05
CA LYS A 139 21.86 6.57 -14.97
C LYS A 139 22.28 5.16 -14.55
N ALA A 140 22.61 4.95 -13.28
CA ALA A 140 22.99 3.63 -12.76
C ALA A 140 21.85 2.61 -12.91
N PHE A 141 20.61 3.02 -12.63
CA PHE A 141 19.43 2.18 -12.76
C PHE A 141 19.13 1.83 -14.22
N ASN A 142 19.16 2.81 -15.12
CA ASN A 142 18.96 2.56 -16.56
C ASN A 142 20.06 1.68 -17.14
N GLN A 143 21.30 1.84 -16.67
CA GLN A 143 22.43 0.99 -17.09
C GLN A 143 22.29 -0.44 -16.55
N PHE A 144 21.73 -0.60 -15.36
CA PHE A 144 21.35 -1.90 -14.80
C PHE A 144 20.18 -2.56 -15.55
N LEU A 145 19.15 -1.79 -15.93
CA LEU A 145 18.02 -2.30 -16.73
C LEU A 145 18.44 -2.66 -18.16
N ALA A 146 19.35 -1.89 -18.74
CA ALA A 146 19.94 -2.16 -20.06
C ALA A 146 20.95 -3.33 -20.01
N TRP A 147 21.40 -3.72 -18.82
CA TRP A 147 22.22 -4.91 -18.61
C TRP A 147 21.30 -6.13 -18.58
N SER A 148 21.11 -6.78 -19.73
CA SER A 148 20.52 -8.12 -19.79
C SER A 148 21.62 -9.17 -19.53
N PRO A 149 21.58 -9.92 -18.43
CA PRO A 149 22.63 -10.89 -18.16
C PRO A 149 22.43 -12.11 -19.07
N SER A 150 23.34 -12.32 -20.03
CA SER A 150 23.70 -13.67 -20.42
C SER A 150 24.40 -14.30 -19.20
N SER A 151 23.96 -15.47 -18.78
CA SER A 151 24.32 -16.11 -17.51
C SER A 151 25.82 -16.40 -17.31
N SER A 152 26.67 -16.17 -18.32
CA SER A 152 28.11 -16.42 -18.28
C SER A 152 28.98 -15.22 -17.86
N ASP A 153 28.52 -13.97 -17.99
CA ASP A 153 29.39 -12.78 -17.86
C ASP A 153 29.40 -12.16 -16.45
N ILE A 154 28.61 -12.74 -15.53
CA ILE A 154 28.43 -12.22 -14.16
C ILE A 154 29.72 -12.35 -13.33
N ILE A 155 30.60 -13.30 -13.64
CA ILE A 155 31.79 -13.61 -12.83
C ILE A 155 33.01 -12.77 -13.25
N THR A 156 33.07 -12.28 -14.49
CA THR A 156 34.30 -11.69 -15.07
C THR A 156 34.38 -10.16 -15.01
N HIS A 157 33.27 -9.46 -14.77
CA HIS A 157 33.21 -7.99 -14.79
C HIS A 157 32.67 -7.37 -13.50
N LEU A 158 33.04 -7.90 -12.33
CA LEU A 158 32.91 -7.09 -11.12
C LEU A 158 33.89 -5.90 -11.20
N PRO A 159 33.40 -4.64 -11.13
CA PRO A 159 34.27 -3.48 -11.11
C PRO A 159 35.17 -3.56 -9.87
N GLN A 160 36.48 -3.40 -10.05
CA GLN A 160 37.41 -3.29 -8.94
C GLN A 160 37.10 -2.00 -8.18
N LEU A 161 36.38 -2.10 -7.07
CA LEU A 161 36.14 -0.97 -6.19
C LEU A 161 37.44 -0.61 -5.46
N PRO A 162 37.64 0.67 -5.07
CA PRO A 162 38.75 1.07 -4.20
C PRO A 162 38.78 0.19 -2.93
N ASP A 163 39.94 -0.03 -2.31
CA ASP A 163 40.25 -1.07 -1.30
C ASP A 163 39.30 -1.19 -0.07
N GLY A 164 38.23 -0.39 0.06
CA GLY A 164 37.14 -0.53 1.03
C GLY A 164 35.74 -0.84 0.45
N GLY A 165 35.60 -0.95 -0.87
CA GLY A 165 34.33 -1.17 -1.58
C GLY A 165 33.63 -2.52 -1.39
N PRO A 166 34.31 -3.67 -1.25
CA PRO A 166 33.60 -4.93 -1.01
C PRO A 166 32.87 -4.92 0.33
N LEU A 167 33.41 -4.28 1.37
CA LEU A 167 32.76 -4.15 2.68
C LEU A 167 31.44 -3.39 2.62
N LEU A 168 31.36 -2.32 1.82
CA LEU A 168 30.11 -1.56 1.63
C LEU A 168 29.05 -2.41 0.92
N ILE A 169 29.43 -3.19 -0.09
CA ILE A 169 28.51 -4.10 -0.77
C ILE A 169 27.99 -5.16 0.19
N TYR A 170 28.88 -5.79 0.97
CA TYR A 170 28.48 -6.76 1.98
C TYR A 170 27.58 -6.14 3.05
N LEU A 171 27.82 -4.90 3.49
CA LEU A 171 26.95 -4.19 4.42
C LEU A 171 25.57 -3.89 3.84
N VAL A 172 25.49 -3.42 2.59
CA VAL A 172 24.21 -3.16 1.91
C VAL A 172 23.43 -4.46 1.75
N ILE A 173 24.08 -5.53 1.30
CA ILE A 173 23.46 -6.86 1.17
C ILE A 173 23.01 -7.38 2.54
N LEU A 174 23.82 -7.24 3.59
CA LEU A 174 23.49 -7.65 4.95
C LEU A 174 22.26 -6.88 5.48
N VAL A 175 22.18 -5.57 5.25
CA VAL A 175 21.03 -4.74 5.65
C VAL A 175 19.76 -5.17 4.91
N ILE A 176 19.84 -5.40 3.60
CA ILE A 176 18.70 -5.86 2.80
C ILE A 176 18.25 -7.25 3.27
N ALA A 177 19.20 -8.16 3.50
CA ALA A 177 18.90 -9.51 4.00
C ALA A 177 18.26 -9.48 5.39
N LEU A 178 18.81 -8.68 6.32
CA LEU A 178 18.24 -8.48 7.65
C LEU A 178 16.85 -7.86 7.59
N TRP A 179 16.63 -6.90 6.68
CA TRP A 179 15.31 -6.29 6.47
C TRP A 179 14.30 -7.31 5.95
N ILE A 180 14.65 -8.12 4.95
CA ILE A 180 13.78 -9.18 4.40
C ILE A 180 13.47 -10.24 5.46
N VAL A 181 14.48 -10.73 6.20
CA VAL A 181 14.28 -11.76 7.23
C VAL A 181 13.40 -11.24 8.37
N SER A 182 13.66 -10.02 8.83
CA SER A 182 12.83 -9.38 9.87
C SER A 182 11.39 -9.21 9.40
N ASN A 183 11.19 -8.72 8.17
CA ASN A 183 9.86 -8.52 7.58
C ASN A 183 9.13 -9.85 7.30
N HIS A 184 9.86 -10.90 6.92
CA HIS A 184 9.32 -12.25 6.71
C HIS A 184 8.83 -12.88 8.02
N TYR A 185 9.61 -12.76 9.10
CA TYR A 185 9.17 -13.20 10.43
C TYR A 185 7.99 -12.38 10.97
N LEU A 186 7.87 -11.11 10.57
CA LEU A 186 6.72 -10.26 10.89
C LEU A 186 5.42 -10.71 10.19
N LEU A 187 5.51 -11.29 8.98
CA LEU A 187 4.37 -11.75 8.20
C LEU A 187 3.94 -13.20 8.54
N LYS A 188 4.86 -14.05 8.99
CA LYS A 188 4.51 -15.40 9.47
C LYS A 188 3.76 -15.42 10.82
N GLY A 189 3.67 -14.28 11.50
CA GLY A 189 2.90 -14.13 12.73
C GLY A 189 1.38 -14.10 12.54
N TYR A 190 0.88 -14.02 11.30
CA TYR A 190 -0.56 -14.12 11.04
C TYR A 190 -0.99 -15.58 11.07
N PRO A 191 -1.85 -16.00 12.03
CA PRO A 191 -2.47 -17.32 11.94
C PRO A 191 -3.26 -17.40 10.63
N HIS A 192 -2.93 -18.38 9.79
CA HIS A 192 -3.75 -18.70 8.64
C HIS A 192 -5.13 -19.16 9.14
N PRO A 193 -6.25 -18.63 8.63
CA PRO A 193 -7.60 -18.93 9.11
C PRO A 193 -8.09 -20.36 8.75
N GLY A 194 -7.20 -21.34 8.61
CA GLY A 194 -7.51 -22.70 8.18
C GLY A 194 -6.99 -23.83 9.08
N ASP A 195 -6.28 -23.53 10.18
CA ASP A 195 -5.56 -24.56 10.96
C ASP A 195 -6.18 -24.87 12.33
N THR A 196 -7.50 -24.81 12.43
CA THR A 196 -8.24 -25.39 13.56
C THR A 196 -9.27 -26.37 13.04
N ARG A 197 -8.79 -27.57 12.70
CA ARG A 197 -9.64 -28.75 12.49
C ARG A 197 -8.98 -29.98 13.11
N SER A 198 -9.27 -30.21 14.39
CA SER A 198 -9.28 -31.52 15.05
C SER A 198 -10.06 -31.43 16.35
#